data_AF-N6SY46-F1
#
_entry.id   AF-N6SY46-F1
#
_cell.length_a   1.000
_cell.length_b   1.000
_cell.length_c   1.000
_cell.angle_alpha   90.00
_cell.angle_beta   90.00
_cell.angle_gamma   90.00
#
_symmetry.space_group_name_H-M   'P 1'
#
loop_
_entity.id
_entity.type
_entity.pdbx_description
1 polymer ?
#
loop_
_entity_poly.entity_id
_entity_poly.type
_entity_poly.pdbx_seq_one_letter_code
_entity_poly.pdbx_strand_id
1 'polypeptide(L)'
;MSSIMQRLHDSNAFCTVSYDQIEPGLYLGSLSAAKDIDTLNKLKVSHILTIDTCVLPRNIVELPHIKTEFIKLSDQPKEDLLSHFDSAIEFIETGLKHGSVLVHCYFGMSRSATVVIAYVMKKYRLSYSEALQMVKAKRKVVHPNDGFVAQLKLYKDMEWTINRNNMKYKLFQLNLAGSQVRVAGILPRNFHFLIQPDPGVTQSKPDPNVFRCRKCRRVLASASNLIEHHHDRKPCTKTLFIEPIAWMNVAQECFIVLLSEKKRKQTGCLAETDRL
;
A
#
# COMPACT_ATOMS: atom_id res chain seq x y z
N MET A 1 25.34 -3.93 -17.83
CA MET A 1 25.23 -4.57 -16.49
C MET A 1 26.29 -3.95 -15.61
N SER A 2 25.89 -2.95 -14.82
CA SER A 2 26.81 -2.01 -14.17
C SER A 2 27.71 -2.66 -13.11
N SER A 3 28.90 -2.08 -12.93
CA SER A 3 30.02 -2.48 -12.06
C SER A 3 29.72 -2.64 -10.56
N ILE A 4 28.44 -2.67 -10.18
CA ILE A 4 27.95 -2.85 -8.81
C ILE A 4 27.88 -4.35 -8.46
N MET A 5 27.59 -5.23 -9.43
CA MET A 5 27.50 -6.68 -9.16
C MET A 5 28.86 -7.37 -8.99
N GLN A 6 29.97 -6.73 -9.37
CA GLN A 6 31.30 -7.36 -9.33
C GLN A 6 32.04 -7.18 -7.99
N ARG A 7 31.46 -6.47 -7.01
CA ARG A 7 32.02 -6.31 -5.66
C ARG A 7 31.37 -7.24 -4.62
N LEU A 8 30.79 -8.35 -5.05
CA LEU A 8 30.13 -9.32 -4.16
C LEU A 8 30.88 -10.65 -4.01
N HIS A 9 32.13 -10.73 -4.48
CA HIS A 9 32.96 -11.94 -4.42
C HIS A 9 34.20 -11.82 -3.51
N ASP A 10 34.10 -11.04 -2.43
CA ASP A 10 35.05 -11.15 -1.31
C ASP A 10 34.33 -11.84 -0.14
N SER A 11 34.72 -13.08 0.12
CA SER A 11 34.18 -14.00 1.13
C SER A 11 34.41 -13.56 2.60
N ASN A 12 34.75 -12.29 2.82
CA ASN A 12 34.89 -11.66 4.15
C ASN A 12 34.10 -10.34 4.31
N ALA A 13 33.32 -9.92 3.30
CA ALA A 13 32.57 -8.66 3.32
C ALA A 13 31.07 -8.81 3.71
N PHE A 14 30.59 -10.03 3.97
CA PHE A 14 29.17 -10.30 4.23
C PHE A 14 28.68 -10.05 5.68
N CYS A 15 29.57 -9.66 6.60
CA CYS A 15 29.25 -9.48 8.02
C CYS A 15 29.31 -8.03 8.53
N THR A 16 29.44 -7.02 7.65
CA THR A 16 29.43 -5.63 8.14
C THR A 16 28.00 -5.22 8.48
N VAL A 17 27.77 -4.91 9.76
CA VAL A 17 26.54 -4.29 10.24
C VAL A 17 26.31 -2.98 9.47
N SER A 18 25.18 -2.87 8.76
CA SER A 18 24.87 -1.71 7.92
C SER A 18 23.60 -1.00 8.36
N TYR A 19 23.77 0.25 8.79
CA TYR A 19 22.71 1.20 9.11
C TYR A 19 23.23 2.63 8.96
N ASP A 20 22.32 3.60 8.82
CA ASP A 20 22.64 5.02 8.87
C ASP A 20 21.58 5.76 9.68
N GLN A 21 21.99 6.83 10.37
CA GLN A 21 21.07 7.72 11.05
C GLN A 21 20.45 8.70 10.04
N ILE A 22 19.13 8.66 9.93
CA ILE A 22 18.38 9.52 8.99
C ILE A 22 17.96 10.81 9.70
N GLU A 23 17.46 10.68 10.91
CA GLU A 23 17.07 11.78 11.81
C GLU A 23 17.59 11.48 13.22
N PRO A 24 17.68 12.47 14.13
CA PRO A 24 17.98 12.21 15.54
C PRO A 24 17.10 11.09 16.10
N GLY A 25 17.71 10.01 16.59
CA GLY A 25 17.03 8.81 17.06
C GLY A 25 16.46 7.86 16.00
N LEU A 26 16.36 8.23 14.71
CA LEU A 26 15.81 7.36 13.65
C LEU A 26 16.91 6.76 12.78
N TYR A 27 16.99 5.44 12.76
CA TYR A 27 17.96 4.68 11.99
C TYR A 27 17.30 3.84 10.91
N LEU A 28 17.91 3.84 9.72
CA LEU A 28 17.52 2.97 8.60
C LEU A 28 18.62 1.93 8.38
N GLY A 29 18.26 0.65 8.52
CA GLY A 29 19.23 -0.43 8.50
C GLY A 29 18.82 -1.67 7.72
N SER A 30 19.78 -2.59 7.65
CA SER A 30 19.65 -3.95 7.10
C SER A 30 19.35 -4.98 8.19
N LEU A 31 19.10 -6.22 7.79
CA LEU A 31 18.87 -7.33 8.72
C LEU A 31 20.07 -7.59 9.63
N SER A 32 21.30 -7.35 9.17
CA SER A 32 22.49 -7.52 10.02
C SER A 32 22.48 -6.54 11.19
N ALA A 33 22.09 -5.29 10.98
CA ALA A 33 21.95 -4.29 12.04
C ALA A 33 20.86 -4.63 13.05
N ALA A 34 19.74 -5.18 12.59
CA ALA A 34 18.64 -5.57 13.47
C ALA A 34 18.93 -6.85 14.29
N LYS A 35 19.91 -7.66 13.89
CA LYS A 35 20.34 -8.86 14.62
C LYS A 35 21.51 -8.62 15.58
N ASP A 36 22.16 -7.45 15.49
CA ASP A 36 23.37 -7.15 16.24
C ASP A 36 23.05 -6.44 17.56
N ILE A 37 23.05 -7.19 18.66
CA ILE A 37 22.69 -6.68 20.00
C ILE A 37 23.60 -5.53 20.44
N ASP A 38 24.90 -5.59 20.13
CA ASP A 38 25.85 -4.54 20.48
C ASP A 38 25.51 -3.22 19.78
N THR A 39 25.16 -3.27 18.50
CA THR A 39 24.63 -2.11 17.77
C THR A 39 23.34 -1.59 18.39
N LEU A 40 22.37 -2.47 18.68
CA LEU A 40 21.10 -2.04 19.29
C LEU A 40 21.32 -1.31 20.62
N ASN A 41 22.20 -1.84 21.48
CA ASN A 41 22.57 -1.23 22.75
C ASN A 41 23.31 0.10 22.56
N LYS A 42 24.32 0.12 21.67
CA LYS A 42 25.11 1.32 21.36
C LYS A 42 24.23 2.47 20.88
N LEU A 43 23.27 2.18 20.02
CA LEU A 43 22.34 3.17 19.47
C LEU A 43 21.16 3.47 20.40
N LYS A 44 21.05 2.77 21.54
CA LYS A 44 19.94 2.87 22.49
C LYS A 44 18.58 2.66 21.81
N VAL A 45 18.51 1.62 20.97
CA VAL A 45 17.28 1.24 20.28
C VAL A 45 16.26 0.78 21.30
N SER A 46 15.09 1.43 21.30
CA SER A 46 13.93 1.04 22.10
C SER A 46 12.82 0.43 21.25
N HIS A 47 12.83 0.69 19.93
CA HIS A 47 11.81 0.22 19.00
C HIS A 47 12.45 -0.31 17.70
N ILE A 48 11.99 -1.46 17.22
CA ILE A 48 12.39 -2.02 15.93
C ILE A 48 11.15 -2.24 15.06
N LEU A 49 11.12 -1.56 13.91
CA LEU A 49 10.12 -1.78 12.87
C LEU A 49 10.71 -2.66 11.78
N THR A 50 10.20 -3.89 11.68
CA THR A 50 10.63 -4.89 10.71
C THR A 50 9.68 -4.91 9.53
N ILE A 51 10.18 -4.64 8.31
CA ILE A 51 9.43 -4.85 7.06
C ILE A 51 10.13 -5.94 6.25
N ASP A 52 9.73 -7.18 6.45
CA ASP A 52 10.36 -8.33 5.79
C ASP A 52 9.41 -9.52 5.62
N THR A 53 9.86 -10.60 4.98
CA THR A 53 9.08 -11.85 4.86
C THR A 53 9.21 -12.75 6.08
N CYS A 54 10.21 -12.50 6.93
CA CYS A 54 10.53 -13.29 8.11
C CYS A 54 10.66 -12.39 9.34
N VAL A 55 10.18 -12.89 10.48
CA VAL A 55 10.32 -12.24 11.78
C VAL A 55 11.78 -12.31 12.24
N LEU A 56 12.21 -11.35 13.06
CA LEU A 56 13.50 -11.41 13.73
C LEU A 56 13.62 -12.65 14.66
N PRO A 57 14.84 -13.12 14.92
CA PRO A 57 15.09 -14.17 15.91
C PRO A 57 14.54 -13.84 17.30
N ARG A 58 14.11 -14.86 18.05
CA ARG A 58 13.52 -14.71 19.40
C ARG A 58 14.41 -13.94 20.37
N ASN A 59 15.73 -14.15 20.32
CA ASN A 59 16.69 -13.45 21.18
C ASN A 59 16.74 -11.93 20.95
N ILE A 60 16.16 -11.42 19.86
CA ILE A 60 15.98 -9.99 19.61
C ILE A 60 14.56 -9.55 19.99
N VAL A 61 13.55 -10.30 19.56
CA VAL A 61 12.13 -9.96 19.79
C VAL A 61 11.75 -9.98 21.27
N GLU A 62 12.38 -10.85 22.06
CA GLU A 62 12.12 -11.02 23.50
C GLU A 62 13.00 -10.11 24.38
N LEU A 63 13.76 -9.17 23.79
CA LEU A 63 14.54 -8.21 24.57
C LEU A 63 13.59 -7.29 25.38
N PRO A 64 13.72 -7.21 26.71
CA PRO A 64 12.70 -6.60 27.57
C PRO A 64 12.54 -5.09 27.39
N HIS A 65 13.54 -4.42 26.83
CA HIS A 65 13.56 -2.97 26.61
C HIS A 65 13.32 -2.56 25.14
N ILE A 66 13.05 -3.53 24.27
CA ILE A 66 12.82 -3.29 22.85
C ILE A 66 11.40 -3.71 22.48
N LYS A 67 10.61 -2.76 22.00
CA LYS A 67 9.33 -3.03 21.36
C LYS A 67 9.54 -3.33 19.90
N THR A 68 8.88 -4.36 19.37
CA THR A 68 8.99 -4.74 17.96
C THR A 68 7.63 -4.67 17.27
N GLU A 69 7.62 -4.19 16.04
CA GLU A 69 6.48 -4.29 15.13
C GLU A 69 6.93 -4.95 13.83
N PHE A 70 6.09 -5.83 13.29
CA PHE A 70 6.40 -6.62 12.09
C PHE A 70 5.34 -6.43 11.02
N ILE A 71 5.77 -5.91 9.87
CA ILE A 71 4.98 -5.80 8.65
C ILE A 71 5.49 -6.87 7.68
N LYS A 72 4.69 -7.91 7.46
CA LYS A 72 5.07 -9.04 6.61
C LYS A 72 4.87 -8.72 5.13
N LEU A 73 5.94 -8.34 4.42
CA LEU A 73 5.89 -8.01 2.99
C LEU A 73 7.18 -8.39 2.24
N SER A 74 7.02 -8.88 1.00
CA SER A 74 8.14 -9.08 0.08
C SER A 74 8.55 -7.76 -0.60
N ASP A 75 9.75 -7.72 -1.20
CA ASP A 75 10.21 -6.54 -1.95
C ASP A 75 9.75 -6.63 -3.40
N GLN A 76 8.45 -6.49 -3.63
CA GLN A 76 7.85 -6.59 -4.95
C GLN A 76 6.98 -5.37 -5.24
N PRO A 77 6.94 -4.85 -6.48
CA PRO A 77 6.13 -3.68 -6.83
C PRO A 77 4.62 -3.81 -6.57
N LYS A 78 4.13 -5.05 -6.50
CA LYS A 78 2.71 -5.39 -6.26
C LYS A 78 2.34 -5.51 -4.78
N GLU A 79 3.29 -5.32 -3.87
CA GLU A 79 3.03 -5.40 -2.42
C GLU A 79 2.44 -4.09 -1.89
N ASP A 80 1.52 -4.18 -0.95
CA ASP A 80 0.85 -3.02 -0.36
C ASP A 80 1.56 -2.56 0.90
N LEU A 81 2.40 -1.53 0.78
CA LEU A 81 3.05 -0.89 1.92
C LEU A 81 2.35 0.41 2.32
N LEU A 82 1.64 1.05 1.37
CA LEU A 82 0.88 2.28 1.56
C LEU A 82 -0.14 2.16 2.69
N SER A 83 -0.89 1.05 2.73
CA SER A 83 -1.89 0.80 3.79
C SER A 83 -1.30 0.75 5.20
N HIS A 84 0.01 0.57 5.34
CA HIS A 84 0.72 0.50 6.62
C HIS A 84 1.41 1.81 7.03
N PHE A 85 1.42 2.85 6.19
CA PHE A 85 2.18 4.06 6.47
C PHE A 85 1.75 4.76 7.77
N ASP A 86 0.45 4.89 8.02
CA ASP A 86 0.00 5.60 9.22
C ASP A 86 0.38 4.86 10.52
N SER A 87 0.20 3.54 10.59
CA SER A 87 0.59 2.76 11.78
C SER A 87 2.11 2.71 11.94
N ALA A 88 2.85 2.52 10.85
CA ALA A 88 4.32 2.51 10.87
C ALA A 88 4.91 3.85 11.34
N ILE A 89 4.34 4.96 10.88
CA ILE A 89 4.76 6.30 11.30
C ILE A 89 4.41 6.55 12.76
N GLU A 90 3.22 6.15 13.22
CA GLU A 90 2.84 6.23 14.63
C GLU A 90 3.81 5.42 15.54
N PHE A 91 4.21 4.23 15.10
CA PHE A 91 5.22 3.42 15.79
C PHE A 91 6.57 4.13 15.86
N ILE A 92 7.02 4.74 14.75
CA ILE A 92 8.26 5.53 14.72
C ILE A 92 8.17 6.72 15.67
N GLU A 93 7.11 7.53 15.60
CA GLU A 93 6.92 8.72 16.44
C GLU A 93 6.83 8.35 17.93
N THR A 94 6.15 7.25 18.26
CA THR A 94 6.09 6.73 19.62
C THR A 94 7.46 6.29 20.10
N GLY A 95 8.22 5.57 19.26
CA GLY A 95 9.55 5.11 19.63
C GLY A 95 10.55 6.24 19.85
N LEU A 96 10.49 7.29 19.03
CA LEU A 96 11.35 8.47 19.16
C LEU A 96 11.12 9.26 20.46
N LYS A 97 9.97 9.10 21.13
CA LYS A 97 9.71 9.67 22.47
C LYS A 97 10.41 8.91 23.59
N HIS A 98 10.79 7.65 23.36
CA HIS A 98 11.36 6.75 24.39
C HIS A 98 12.84 6.46 24.18
N GLY A 99 13.36 6.61 22.95
CA GLY A 99 14.75 6.33 22.61
C GLY A 99 14.95 6.36 21.11
N SER A 100 15.75 5.43 20.59
CA SER A 100 15.99 5.31 19.16
C SER A 100 15.07 4.26 18.51
N VAL A 101 14.74 4.49 17.24
CA VAL A 101 13.97 3.58 16.40
C VAL A 101 14.85 3.06 15.28
N LEU A 102 14.90 1.74 15.11
CA LEU A 102 15.50 1.09 13.95
C LEU A 102 14.39 0.61 13.02
N VAL A 103 14.35 1.15 11.80
CA VAL A 103 13.50 0.65 10.72
C VAL A 103 14.36 -0.16 9.77
N HIS A 104 14.04 -1.44 9.57
CA HIS A 104 14.87 -2.32 8.74
C HIS A 104 14.05 -3.26 7.84
N CYS A 105 14.74 -3.75 6.82
CA CYS A 105 14.34 -4.88 5.99
C CYS A 105 15.59 -5.72 5.74
N TYR A 106 15.60 -6.58 4.71
CA TYR A 106 16.78 -7.39 4.39
C TYR A 106 18.04 -6.56 4.11
N PHE A 107 18.01 -5.68 3.09
CA PHE A 107 19.16 -4.85 2.69
C PHE A 107 19.15 -3.41 3.25
N GLY A 108 18.03 -2.96 3.82
CA GLY A 108 17.88 -1.55 4.20
C GLY A 108 17.87 -0.60 2.99
N MET A 109 17.33 -1.07 1.86
CA MET A 109 17.38 -0.39 0.56
C MET A 109 16.00 0.04 0.04
N SER A 110 15.01 -0.85 0.08
CA SER A 110 13.71 -0.65 -0.57
C SER A 110 12.55 -0.58 0.41
N ARG A 111 12.10 -1.71 0.99
CA ARG A 111 10.95 -1.78 1.93
C ARG A 111 11.06 -0.81 3.12
N SER A 112 12.10 -0.96 3.94
CA SER A 112 12.29 -0.08 5.10
C SER A 112 12.58 1.36 4.71
N ALA A 113 13.32 1.57 3.62
CA ALA A 113 13.59 2.91 3.11
C ALA A 113 12.30 3.61 2.67
N THR A 114 11.34 2.87 2.10
CA THR A 114 10.03 3.40 1.70
C THR A 114 9.27 3.94 2.91
N VAL A 115 9.21 3.18 4.02
CA VAL A 115 8.56 3.65 5.26
C VAL A 115 9.26 4.90 5.83
N VAL A 116 10.60 4.89 5.85
CA VAL A 116 11.37 6.05 6.34
C VAL A 116 11.16 7.28 5.44
N ILE A 117 11.10 7.11 4.12
CA ILE A 117 10.77 8.19 3.19
C ILE A 117 9.34 8.69 3.46
N ALA A 118 8.35 7.82 3.67
CA ALA A 118 6.99 8.21 4.02
C ALA A 118 6.93 9.04 5.31
N TYR A 119 7.70 8.64 6.34
CA TYR A 119 7.86 9.40 7.58
C TYR A 119 8.42 10.80 7.33
N VAL A 120 9.54 10.91 6.59
CA VAL A 120 10.16 12.20 6.24
C VAL A 120 9.21 13.07 5.41
N MET A 121 8.50 12.48 4.45
CA MET A 121 7.47 13.16 3.66
C MET A 121 6.38 13.75 4.55
N LYS A 122 5.81 12.97 5.48
CA LYS A 122 4.73 13.43 6.38
C LYS A 122 5.22 14.51 7.33
N LYS A 123 6.37 14.30 7.97
CA LYS A 123 6.96 15.22 8.96
C LYS A 123 7.23 16.62 8.37
N TYR A 124 7.78 16.67 7.16
CA TYR A 124 8.22 17.91 6.53
C TYR A 124 7.29 18.39 5.39
N ARG A 125 6.18 17.69 5.16
CA ARG A 125 5.23 17.99 4.08
C ARG A 125 5.91 18.07 2.71
N LEU A 126 6.74 17.07 2.41
CA LEU A 126 7.58 17.01 1.21
C LEU A 126 7.00 16.11 0.13
N SER A 127 7.40 16.37 -1.11
CA SER A 127 7.26 15.42 -2.21
C SER A 127 8.17 14.19 -2.02
N TYR A 128 7.87 13.12 -2.76
CA TYR A 128 8.73 11.94 -2.82
C TYR A 128 10.17 12.29 -3.20
N SER A 129 10.38 13.14 -4.21
CA SER A 129 11.72 13.48 -4.70
C SER A 129 12.56 14.21 -3.65
N GLU A 130 11.96 15.17 -2.94
CA GLU A 130 12.63 15.93 -1.88
C GLU A 130 13.00 15.03 -0.70
N ALA A 131 12.04 14.22 -0.22
CA ALA A 131 12.29 13.29 0.87
C ALA A 131 13.31 12.20 0.49
N LEU A 132 13.24 11.66 -0.73
CA LEU A 132 14.24 10.72 -1.23
C LEU A 132 15.64 11.32 -1.22
N GLN A 133 15.79 12.58 -1.63
CA GLN A 133 17.09 13.26 -1.63
C GLN A 133 17.64 13.40 -0.21
N MET A 134 16.82 13.78 0.77
CA MET A 134 17.22 13.87 2.17
C MET A 134 17.70 12.52 2.71
N VAL A 135 16.91 11.46 2.49
CA VAL A 135 17.25 10.11 2.97
C VAL A 135 18.49 9.57 2.25
N LYS A 136 18.60 9.74 0.92
CA LYS A 136 19.78 9.31 0.14
C LYS A 136 21.06 10.04 0.51
N ALA A 137 20.98 11.31 0.94
CA ALA A 137 22.13 12.06 1.41
C ALA A 137 22.75 11.42 2.67
N LYS A 138 21.94 10.73 3.48
CA LYS A 138 22.39 9.97 4.66
C LYS A 138 22.73 8.51 4.34
N ARG A 139 21.91 7.85 3.50
CA ARG A 139 22.08 6.44 3.10
C ARG A 139 22.02 6.26 1.59
N LYS A 140 23.18 6.25 0.94
CA LYS A 140 23.32 6.23 -0.53
C LYS A 140 22.67 5.02 -1.22
N VAL A 141 22.60 3.88 -0.53
CA VAL A 141 22.05 2.63 -1.08
C VAL A 141 20.52 2.64 -1.21
N VAL A 142 19.82 3.64 -0.68
CA VAL A 142 18.36 3.73 -0.73
C VAL A 142 17.86 3.71 -2.18
N HIS A 143 17.00 2.75 -2.49
CA HIS A 143 16.41 2.54 -3.80
C HIS A 143 15.10 1.75 -3.66
N PRO A 144 13.97 2.41 -3.31
CA PRO A 144 12.65 1.78 -3.35
C PRO A 144 12.35 1.24 -4.74
N ASN A 145 11.68 0.09 -4.82
CA ASN A 145 11.16 -0.41 -6.09
C ASN A 145 10.06 0.52 -6.66
N ASP A 146 9.78 0.41 -7.95
CA ASP A 146 8.88 1.34 -8.65
C ASP A 146 7.43 1.34 -8.11
N GLY A 147 6.94 0.20 -7.60
CA GLY A 147 5.62 0.11 -6.99
C GLY A 147 5.55 0.90 -5.68
N PHE A 148 6.59 0.81 -4.86
CA PHE A 148 6.72 1.63 -3.65
C PHE A 148 6.91 3.11 -3.94
N VAL A 149 7.62 3.45 -5.02
CA VAL A 149 7.69 4.86 -5.49
C VAL A 149 6.31 5.38 -5.88
N ALA A 150 5.52 4.59 -6.61
CA ALA A 150 4.15 4.97 -6.96
C ALA A 150 3.27 5.17 -5.72
N GLN A 151 3.41 4.29 -4.72
CA GLN A 151 2.71 4.39 -3.44
C GLN A 151 3.09 5.65 -2.65
N LEU A 152 4.37 6.03 -2.60
CA LEU A 152 4.82 7.28 -1.96
C LEU A 152 4.25 8.52 -2.67
N LYS A 153 4.20 8.52 -4.00
CA LYS A 153 3.56 9.61 -4.76
C LYS A 153 2.06 9.70 -4.47
N LEU A 154 1.37 8.55 -4.44
CA LEU A 154 -0.04 8.48 -4.06
C LEU A 154 -0.28 8.95 -2.62
N TYR A 155 0.65 8.68 -1.70
CA TYR A 155 0.58 9.20 -0.33
C TYR A 155 0.62 10.74 -0.30
N LYS A 156 1.47 11.37 -1.14
CA LYS A 156 1.48 12.83 -1.30
C LYS A 156 0.15 13.35 -1.86
N ASP A 157 -0.41 12.68 -2.86
CA ASP A 157 -1.71 13.04 -3.47
C ASP A 157 -2.88 12.97 -2.46
N MET A 158 -2.71 12.22 -1.38
CA MET A 158 -3.64 12.16 -0.25
C MET A 158 -3.19 13.01 0.96
N GLU A 159 -2.34 14.01 0.72
CA GLU A 159 -1.83 14.94 1.74
C GLU A 159 -1.19 14.24 2.95
N TRP A 160 -0.43 13.18 2.68
CA TRP A 160 0.30 12.39 3.68
C TRP A 160 -0.62 11.77 4.74
N THR A 161 -1.82 11.39 4.33
CA THR A 161 -2.79 10.65 5.15
C THR A 161 -3.45 9.56 4.31
N ILE A 162 -3.86 8.45 4.92
CA ILE A 162 -4.58 7.40 4.19
C ILE A 162 -6.08 7.74 4.14
N ASN A 163 -6.52 8.33 3.03
CA ASN A 163 -7.93 8.59 2.77
C ASN A 163 -8.55 7.45 1.94
N ARG A 164 -9.32 6.57 2.59
CA ARG A 164 -10.00 5.43 1.94
C ARG A 164 -11.07 5.83 0.93
N ASN A 165 -11.56 7.08 0.99
CA ASN A 165 -12.52 7.62 0.03
C ASN A 165 -11.85 8.22 -1.21
N ASN A 166 -10.52 8.38 -1.21
CA ASN A 166 -9.79 8.89 -2.37
C ASN A 166 -9.89 7.89 -3.54
N MET A 167 -10.31 8.38 -4.71
CA MET A 167 -10.52 7.53 -5.89
C MET A 167 -9.23 6.83 -6.35
N LYS A 168 -8.08 7.52 -6.32
CA LYS A 168 -6.79 6.90 -6.70
C LYS A 168 -6.40 5.78 -5.73
N TYR A 169 -6.68 5.96 -4.44
CA TYR A 169 -6.45 4.92 -3.43
C TYR A 169 -7.37 3.71 -3.63
N LYS A 170 -8.66 3.95 -3.86
CA LYS A 170 -9.62 2.88 -4.19
C LYS A 170 -9.18 2.12 -5.43
N LEU A 171 -8.76 2.81 -6.50
CA LEU A 171 -8.26 2.17 -7.72
C LEU A 171 -6.98 1.34 -7.47
N PHE A 172 -6.05 1.86 -6.68
CA PHE A 172 -4.85 1.11 -6.25
C PHE A 172 -5.24 -0.20 -5.53
N GLN A 173 -6.15 -0.10 -4.56
CA GLN A 173 -6.62 -1.24 -3.77
C GLN A 173 -7.45 -2.23 -4.61
N LEU A 174 -8.25 -1.75 -5.55
CA LEU A 174 -8.98 -2.60 -6.51
C LEU A 174 -8.02 -3.39 -7.40
N ASN A 175 -6.91 -2.79 -7.82
CA ASN A 175 -5.91 -3.47 -8.64
C ASN A 175 -5.24 -4.62 -7.87
N LEU A 176 -4.89 -4.37 -6.61
CA LEU A 176 -4.37 -5.38 -5.68
C LEU A 176 -5.38 -6.50 -5.45
N ALA A 177 -6.63 -6.13 -5.13
CA ALA A 177 -7.73 -7.08 -4.92
C ALA A 177 -7.94 -7.99 -6.14
N GLY A 178 -7.97 -7.42 -7.35
CA GLY A 178 -8.12 -8.19 -8.58
C GLY A 178 -7.02 -9.25 -8.77
N SER A 179 -5.77 -8.92 -8.39
CA SER A 179 -4.68 -9.90 -8.44
C SER A 179 -4.85 -11.07 -7.47
N GLN A 180 -5.40 -10.82 -6.27
CA GLN A 180 -5.61 -11.85 -5.26
C GLN A 180 -6.84 -12.70 -5.56
N VAL A 181 -7.92 -12.10 -6.07
CA VAL A 181 -9.13 -12.85 -6.44
C VAL A 181 -8.85 -13.80 -7.60
N ARG A 182 -7.99 -13.42 -8.56
CA ARG A 182 -7.54 -14.36 -9.61
C ARG A 182 -6.89 -15.63 -9.07
N VAL A 183 -6.31 -15.59 -7.87
CA VAL A 183 -5.66 -16.74 -7.22
C VAL A 183 -6.62 -17.46 -6.27
N ALA A 184 -7.37 -16.71 -5.46
CA ALA A 184 -8.21 -17.27 -4.39
C ALA A 184 -9.65 -17.57 -4.81
N GLY A 185 -10.12 -17.02 -5.93
CA GLY A 185 -11.52 -17.11 -6.38
C GLY A 185 -12.51 -16.28 -5.57
N ILE A 186 -12.08 -15.65 -4.47
CA ILE A 186 -12.93 -14.84 -3.58
C ILE A 186 -12.24 -13.53 -3.19
N LEU A 187 -13.00 -12.48 -2.91
CA LEU A 187 -12.47 -11.21 -2.42
C LEU A 187 -12.08 -11.30 -0.93
N PRO A 188 -10.79 -11.10 -0.58
CA PRO A 188 -10.36 -11.09 0.81
C PRO A 188 -11.04 -10.00 1.65
N ARG A 189 -11.27 -10.28 2.94
CA ARG A 189 -12.00 -9.39 3.86
C ARG A 189 -11.40 -7.99 3.98
N ASN A 190 -10.07 -7.88 3.90
CA ASN A 190 -9.38 -6.60 3.97
C ASN A 190 -9.74 -5.65 2.80
N PHE A 191 -10.31 -6.15 1.70
CA PHE A 191 -10.77 -5.33 0.57
C PHE A 191 -12.27 -5.04 0.57
N HIS A 192 -13.03 -5.51 1.58
CA HIS A 192 -14.49 -5.34 1.62
C HIS A 192 -14.92 -3.87 1.69
N PHE A 193 -14.06 -2.98 2.19
CA PHE A 193 -14.31 -1.53 2.19
C PHE A 193 -14.43 -0.92 0.78
N LEU A 194 -14.00 -1.64 -0.27
CA LEU A 194 -14.17 -1.22 -1.67
C LEU A 194 -15.59 -1.45 -2.18
N ILE A 195 -16.37 -2.30 -1.51
CA ILE A 195 -17.74 -2.64 -1.90
C ILE A 195 -18.70 -1.57 -1.36
N GLN A 196 -19.40 -0.90 -2.27
CA GLN A 196 -20.45 0.05 -1.96
C GLN A 196 -21.75 -0.68 -1.57
N PRO A 197 -22.55 -0.11 -0.65
CA PRO A 197 -23.87 -0.63 -0.31
C PRO A 197 -24.78 -0.75 -1.53
N ASP A 198 -25.72 -1.70 -1.51
CA ASP A 198 -26.70 -1.86 -2.58
C ASP A 198 -27.67 -0.67 -2.64
N PRO A 199 -27.67 0.14 -3.71
CA PRO A 199 -28.57 1.28 -3.87
C PRO A 199 -30.02 0.86 -4.17
N GLY A 200 -30.25 -0.43 -4.48
CA GLY A 200 -31.58 -1.01 -4.65
C GLY A 200 -32.28 -1.34 -3.32
N VAL A 201 -31.60 -1.23 -2.19
CA VAL A 201 -32.17 -1.37 -0.84
C VAL A 201 -32.56 0.01 -0.31
N THR A 202 -33.65 0.10 0.45
CA THR A 202 -34.14 1.37 1.02
C THR A 202 -33.06 2.06 1.85
N GLN A 203 -32.67 3.27 1.45
CA GLN A 203 -31.72 4.12 2.19
C GLN A 203 -32.46 5.28 2.86
N SER A 204 -31.94 5.76 4.00
CA SER A 204 -32.49 6.91 4.72
C SER A 204 -32.35 8.23 3.95
N LYS A 205 -31.37 8.32 3.04
CA LYS A 205 -31.13 9.45 2.13
C LYS A 205 -30.65 8.94 0.76
N PRO A 206 -31.56 8.57 -0.16
CA PRO A 206 -31.18 8.06 -1.47
C PRO A 206 -30.60 9.16 -2.35
N ASP A 207 -29.60 8.82 -3.16
CA ASP A 207 -29.07 9.68 -4.22
C ASP A 207 -30.20 10.01 -5.23
N PRO A 208 -30.42 11.28 -5.58
CA PRO A 208 -31.46 11.64 -6.56
C PRO A 208 -31.16 11.11 -7.96
N ASN A 209 -29.89 10.94 -8.32
CA ASN A 209 -29.45 10.53 -9.66
C ASN A 209 -29.06 9.06 -9.66
N VAL A 210 -29.94 8.21 -10.22
CA VAL A 210 -29.78 6.76 -10.20
C VAL A 210 -29.87 6.12 -11.58
N PHE A 211 -29.06 5.09 -11.78
CA PHE A 211 -29.07 4.22 -12.95
C PHE A 211 -29.93 3.00 -12.68
N ARG A 212 -31.00 2.85 -13.46
CA ARG A 212 -31.99 1.78 -13.29
C ARG A 212 -31.93 0.79 -14.44
N CYS A 213 -32.17 -0.48 -14.12
CA CYS A 213 -32.40 -1.50 -15.13
C CYS A 213 -33.62 -1.14 -15.98
N ARG A 214 -33.48 -1.11 -17.31
CA ARG A 214 -34.60 -0.79 -18.23
C ARG A 214 -35.76 -1.79 -18.14
N LYS A 215 -35.50 -3.05 -17.75
CA LYS A 215 -36.50 -4.13 -17.68
C LYS A 215 -37.26 -4.17 -16.36
N CYS A 216 -36.56 -4.24 -15.23
CA CYS A 216 -37.19 -4.39 -13.91
C CYS A 216 -37.23 -3.10 -13.08
N ARG A 217 -36.71 -1.98 -13.60
CA ARG A 217 -36.64 -0.67 -12.93
C ARG A 217 -35.87 -0.62 -11.61
N ARG A 218 -35.27 -1.74 -11.18
CA ARG A 218 -34.34 -1.83 -10.04
C ARG A 218 -33.17 -0.87 -10.22
N VAL A 219 -32.80 -0.18 -9.14
CA VAL A 219 -31.62 0.67 -9.09
C VAL A 219 -30.37 -0.22 -9.07
N LEU A 220 -29.45 0.01 -10.03
CA LEU A 220 -28.20 -0.73 -10.16
C LEU A 220 -27.02 0.06 -9.59
N ALA A 221 -27.01 1.39 -9.74
CA ALA A 221 -25.96 2.28 -9.25
C ALA A 221 -26.54 3.69 -9.06
N SER A 222 -25.92 4.50 -8.22
CA SER A 222 -26.13 5.95 -8.16
C SER A 222 -25.04 6.71 -8.93
N ALA A 223 -25.24 7.99 -9.17
CA ALA A 223 -24.21 8.88 -9.73
C ALA A 223 -22.94 8.89 -8.86
N SER A 224 -23.11 8.82 -7.54
CA SER A 224 -22.00 8.69 -6.59
C SER A 224 -21.20 7.39 -6.71
N ASN A 225 -21.72 6.34 -7.36
CA ASN A 225 -20.96 5.12 -7.62
C ASN A 225 -20.15 5.16 -8.92
N LEU A 226 -20.26 6.21 -9.73
CA LEU A 226 -19.57 6.30 -11.02
C LEU A 226 -18.08 6.57 -10.84
N ILE A 227 -17.26 5.84 -11.59
CA ILE A 227 -15.83 6.10 -11.76
C ILE A 227 -15.66 6.85 -13.08
N GLU A 228 -15.30 8.12 -12.98
CA GLU A 228 -15.03 8.94 -14.16
C GLU A 228 -13.80 8.41 -14.89
N HIS A 229 -13.92 8.31 -16.21
CA HIS A 229 -12.81 7.99 -17.09
C HIS A 229 -12.93 8.78 -18.38
N HIS A 230 -11.78 9.15 -18.94
CA HIS A 230 -11.69 9.94 -20.15
C HIS A 230 -11.05 9.13 -21.27
N HIS A 231 -11.63 9.20 -22.46
CA HIS A 231 -11.02 8.72 -23.70
C HIS A 231 -10.73 9.94 -24.58
N ASP A 232 -9.49 10.11 -25.04
CA ASP A 232 -9.04 11.30 -25.80
C ASP A 232 -9.44 12.63 -25.13
N ARG A 233 -9.27 12.72 -23.81
CA ARG A 233 -9.64 13.86 -22.95
C ARG A 233 -11.14 14.16 -22.88
N LYS A 234 -12.01 13.36 -23.49
CA LYS A 234 -13.47 13.48 -23.38
C LYS A 234 -14.02 12.44 -22.41
N PRO A 235 -15.02 12.79 -21.57
CA PRO A 235 -15.68 11.81 -20.72
C PRO A 235 -16.36 10.76 -21.60
N CYS A 236 -16.16 9.49 -21.27
CA CYS A 236 -16.77 8.40 -22.03
C CYS A 236 -18.27 8.32 -21.73
N THR A 237 -19.09 8.21 -22.78
CA THR A 237 -20.55 8.14 -22.69
C THR A 237 -21.13 6.78 -23.03
N LYS A 238 -20.32 5.86 -23.55
CA LYS A 238 -20.78 4.55 -24.06
C LYS A 238 -20.82 3.46 -22.98
N THR A 239 -19.94 3.57 -22.00
CA THR A 239 -19.76 2.55 -20.96
C THR A 239 -19.63 3.25 -19.62
N LEU A 240 -20.42 2.82 -18.63
CA LEU A 240 -20.31 3.33 -17.27
C LEU A 240 -19.40 2.39 -16.47
N PHE A 241 -18.37 2.97 -15.87
CA PHE A 241 -17.56 2.31 -14.86
C PHE A 241 -18.13 2.68 -13.50
N ILE A 242 -18.34 1.68 -12.66
CA ILE A 242 -18.87 1.86 -11.32
C ILE A 242 -17.99 1.16 -10.31
N GLU A 243 -17.95 1.72 -9.11
CA GLU A 243 -17.37 1.05 -7.95
C GLU A 243 -18.08 -0.29 -7.73
N PRO A 244 -17.40 -1.32 -7.18
CA PRO A 244 -18.06 -2.59 -6.87
C PRO A 244 -19.21 -2.37 -5.90
N ILE A 245 -20.37 -2.97 -6.15
CA ILE A 245 -21.57 -2.83 -5.32
C ILE A 245 -21.96 -4.20 -4.74
N ALA A 246 -22.50 -4.22 -3.53
CA ALA A 246 -22.87 -5.45 -2.82
C ALA A 246 -23.74 -6.43 -3.64
N TRP A 247 -24.68 -5.93 -4.46
CA TRP A 247 -25.53 -6.79 -5.29
C TRP A 247 -24.77 -7.49 -6.43
N MET A 248 -23.57 -7.04 -6.79
CA MET A 248 -22.75 -7.64 -7.85
C MET A 248 -22.13 -8.98 -7.45
N ASN A 249 -22.35 -9.44 -6.21
CA ASN A 249 -21.82 -10.69 -5.69
C ASN A 249 -20.29 -10.84 -5.89
N VAL A 250 -19.57 -9.74 -5.61
CA VAL A 250 -18.11 -9.59 -5.75
C VAL A 250 -17.33 -10.64 -4.92
N ALA A 251 -18.00 -11.35 -4.01
CA ALA A 251 -17.45 -12.43 -3.20
C ALA A 251 -17.25 -13.75 -3.96
N GLN A 252 -17.82 -13.93 -5.17
CA GLN A 252 -17.66 -15.15 -5.96
C GLN A 252 -16.95 -14.94 -7.30
N GLU A 253 -16.99 -13.74 -7.90
CA GLU A 253 -16.22 -13.39 -9.09
C GLU A 253 -15.90 -11.88 -9.08
N CYS A 254 -14.64 -11.46 -8.92
CA CYS A 254 -14.27 -10.03 -9.03
C CYS A 254 -14.01 -9.66 -10.48
N PHE A 255 -14.82 -8.76 -11.05
CA PHE A 255 -14.38 -7.88 -12.13
C PHE A 255 -15.13 -6.55 -12.05
N ILE A 256 -14.47 -5.47 -12.51
CA ILE A 256 -15.09 -4.19 -12.81
C ILE A 256 -16.30 -4.46 -13.70
N VAL A 257 -17.50 -4.11 -13.22
CA VAL A 257 -18.73 -4.41 -13.94
C VAL A 257 -18.96 -3.31 -14.97
N LEU A 258 -18.85 -3.64 -16.25
CA LEU A 258 -19.20 -2.75 -17.35
C LEU A 258 -20.72 -2.71 -17.50
N LEU A 259 -21.33 -1.54 -17.34
CA LEU A 259 -22.69 -1.32 -17.80
C LEU A 259 -22.60 -0.70 -19.21
N SER A 260 -22.79 -1.53 -20.24
CA SER A 260 -22.95 -1.07 -21.63
C SER A 260 -24.43 -0.93 -21.99
N GLU A 261 -24.77 0.03 -22.86
CA GLU A 261 -26.14 0.19 -23.37
C GLU A 261 -26.66 -1.00 -24.18
N LYS A 262 -25.78 -1.96 -24.54
CA LYS A 262 -26.11 -3.09 -25.39
C LYS A 262 -25.47 -4.36 -24.82
N LYS A 263 -26.17 -5.02 -23.91
CA LYS A 263 -26.55 -6.44 -24.04
C LYS A 263 -27.39 -6.92 -22.86
N ARG A 264 -28.41 -7.69 -23.24
CA ARG A 264 -29.37 -8.38 -22.37
C ARG A 264 -28.65 -9.50 -21.61
N LYS A 265 -29.26 -9.96 -20.52
CA LYS A 265 -29.90 -11.31 -20.45
C LYS A 265 -30.63 -11.72 -19.12
N GLN A 266 -31.29 -10.89 -18.31
CA GLN A 266 -32.22 -11.28 -17.22
C GLN A 266 -31.66 -11.96 -15.95
N THR A 267 -32.29 -12.97 -15.39
CA THR A 267 -31.56 -14.02 -14.67
C THR A 267 -30.76 -14.74 -15.76
N GLY A 268 -29.61 -14.12 -16.02
CA GLY A 268 -28.78 -14.16 -17.22
C GLY A 268 -28.30 -12.76 -17.71
N CYS A 269 -28.71 -11.62 -17.11
CA CYS A 269 -28.25 -10.24 -17.37
C CYS A 269 -26.99 -10.18 -16.54
N LEU A 270 -26.03 -11.00 -16.95
CA LEU A 270 -24.65 -10.78 -16.62
C LEU A 270 -24.35 -9.42 -17.25
N ALA A 271 -24.01 -8.47 -16.41
CA ALA A 271 -23.20 -7.38 -16.91
C ALA A 271 -21.90 -8.04 -17.42
N GLU A 272 -21.56 -7.82 -18.68
CA GLU A 272 -20.38 -8.42 -19.28
C GLU A 272 -19.14 -7.92 -18.52
N THR A 273 -18.41 -8.86 -17.94
CA THR A 273 -17.08 -8.63 -17.37
C THR A 273 -16.07 -8.78 -18.51
N ASP A 274 -15.76 -7.70 -19.22
CA ASP A 274 -14.69 -7.77 -20.20
C ASP A 274 -13.32 -7.81 -19.49
N ARG A 275 -12.47 -8.70 -19.98
CA ARG A 275 -11.07 -8.82 -19.59
C ARG A 275 -10.32 -7.59 -20.10
N LEU A 276 -9.69 -6.84 -19.18
CA LEU A 276 -8.54 -5.98 -19.50
C LEU A 276 -7.26 -6.81 -19.38
#